data_AF-A0A354ITD6-F1
#
_entry.id   AF-A0A354ITD6-F1
#
_cell.length_a   1.000
_cell.length_b   1.000
_cell.length_c   1.000
_cell.angle_alpha   90.00
_cell.angle_beta   90.00
_cell.angle_gamma   90.00
#
_symmetry.space_group_name_H-M   'P 1'
#
loop_
_entity.id
_entity.type
_entity.pdbx_description
1 polymer ?
#
loop_
_entity_poly.entity_id
_entity_poly.type
_entity_poly.pdbx_seq_one_letter_code
_entity_poly.pdbx_strand_id
1 'polypeptide(L)'
;MDSATAPAQERHTAEFLRVKGLAERGVASAQHSLGFMYVNGQGVPQDYELAVSWYRMAAAAGLEQAQYNLGVMYQKGQGVAQDHAQALYWYGCAAEQGYAPAQYNLGWLYAKGQGTPADVHKALHWFRQAAEQGDTG
;
A
#
# COMPACT_ATOMS: atom_id res chain seq x y z
N MET A 1 32.94 -28.52 24.52
CA MET A 1 31.66 -28.08 25.08
C MET A 1 31.03 -27.19 24.02
N ASP A 2 30.26 -27.79 23.11
CA ASP A 2 29.57 -27.06 22.04
C ASP A 2 28.35 -26.35 22.64
N SER A 3 28.50 -25.05 22.87
CA SER A 3 27.38 -24.17 23.16
C SER A 3 26.66 -23.87 21.85
N ALA A 4 25.77 -24.78 21.44
CA ALA A 4 24.82 -24.54 20.37
C ALA A 4 23.96 -23.31 20.74
N THR A 5 24.18 -22.20 20.04
CA THR A 5 23.30 -21.04 20.07
C THR A 5 21.96 -21.47 19.48
N ALA A 6 20.95 -21.68 20.32
CA ALA A 6 19.60 -21.91 19.85
C ALA A 6 19.17 -20.72 18.96
N PRO A 7 18.51 -20.94 17.81
CA PRO A 7 18.08 -19.84 16.96
C PRO A 7 17.13 -18.95 17.76
N ALA A 8 17.31 -17.63 17.66
CA ALA A 8 16.40 -16.67 18.24
C ALA A 8 15.01 -16.94 17.64
N GLN A 9 14.11 -17.54 18.44
CA GLN A 9 12.73 -17.74 18.05
C GLN A 9 12.17 -16.36 17.69
N GLU A 10 11.80 -16.15 16.42
CA GLU A 10 11.15 -14.93 15.96
C GLU A 10 9.87 -14.74 16.80
N ARG A 11 9.97 -13.86 17.82
CA ARG A 11 8.86 -13.61 18.75
C ARG A 11 7.87 -12.68 18.08
N HIS A 12 6.91 -13.28 17.39
CA HIS A 12 5.72 -12.57 16.94
C HIS A 12 4.89 -12.08 18.13
N THR A 13 4.34 -10.86 18.04
CA THR A 13 3.47 -10.32 19.09
C THR A 13 2.09 -10.98 19.04
N ALA A 14 1.38 -10.98 20.17
CA ALA A 14 0.00 -11.48 20.22
C ALA A 14 -0.92 -10.73 19.24
N GLU A 15 -0.69 -9.43 19.06
CA GLU A 15 -1.43 -8.61 18.10
C GLU A 15 -1.16 -9.03 16.65
N PHE A 16 0.11 -9.29 16.29
CA PHE A 16 0.44 -9.82 14.97
C PHE A 16 -0.29 -11.13 14.68
N LEU A 17 -0.28 -12.07 15.62
CA LEU A 17 -0.93 -13.36 15.44
C LEU A 17 -2.45 -13.23 15.28
N ARG A 18 -3.08 -12.31 16.03
CA ARG A 18 -4.51 -11.99 15.92
C ARG A 18 -4.85 -11.43 14.53
N VAL A 19 -4.09 -10.44 14.08
CA VAL A 19 -4.26 -9.81 12.75
C VAL A 19 -4.04 -10.85 11.64
N LYS A 20 -2.99 -11.67 11.75
CA LYS A 20 -2.68 -12.75 10.81
C LYS A 20 -3.84 -13.73 10.65
N GLY A 21 -4.42 -14.21 11.74
CA GLY A 21 -5.57 -15.11 11.67
C GLY A 21 -6.83 -14.49 11.05
N LEU A 22 -7.03 -13.16 11.17
CA LEU A 22 -8.11 -12.46 10.47
C LEU A 22 -7.81 -12.28 8.98
N ALA A 23 -6.57 -11.93 8.63
CA ALA A 23 -6.13 -11.73 7.26
C ALA A 23 -6.22 -13.02 6.43
N GLU A 24 -5.83 -14.15 7.02
CA GLU A 24 -5.92 -15.50 6.42
C GLU A 24 -7.38 -15.93 6.17
N ARG A 25 -8.35 -15.35 6.90
CA ARG A 25 -9.78 -15.58 6.68
C ARG A 25 -10.40 -14.64 5.64
N GLY A 26 -9.61 -13.80 4.98
CA GLY A 26 -10.09 -12.92 3.92
C GLY A 26 -10.59 -11.54 4.39
N VAL A 27 -10.37 -11.17 5.65
CA VAL A 27 -10.80 -9.84 6.15
C VAL A 27 -9.87 -8.77 5.57
N ALA A 28 -10.37 -7.98 4.60
CA ALA A 28 -9.57 -7.02 3.84
C ALA A 28 -8.83 -5.99 4.71
N SER A 29 -9.49 -5.45 5.74
CA SER A 29 -8.86 -4.50 6.69
C SER A 29 -7.73 -5.16 7.51
N ALA A 30 -7.85 -6.44 7.82
CA ALA A 30 -6.80 -7.20 8.50
C ALA A 30 -5.64 -7.53 7.54
N GLN A 31 -5.93 -7.84 6.27
CA GLN A 31 -4.89 -8.02 5.25
C GLN A 31 -4.09 -6.72 5.05
N HIS A 32 -4.77 -5.57 4.98
CA HIS A 32 -4.09 -4.27 4.93
C HIS A 32 -3.25 -4.02 6.19
N SER A 33 -3.81 -4.27 7.37
CA SER A 33 -3.08 -4.11 8.64
C SER A 33 -1.85 -5.02 8.68
N LEU A 34 -1.97 -6.27 8.22
CA LEU A 34 -0.85 -7.21 8.15
C LEU A 34 0.24 -6.73 7.18
N GLY A 35 -0.16 -6.24 6.00
CA GLY A 35 0.76 -5.61 5.06
C GLY A 35 1.50 -4.44 5.70
N PHE A 36 0.79 -3.59 6.45
CA PHE A 36 1.40 -2.47 7.19
C PHE A 36 2.38 -2.94 8.27
N MET A 37 2.05 -4.00 9.00
CA MET A 37 2.95 -4.58 10.00
C MET A 37 4.26 -5.06 9.36
N TYR A 38 4.18 -5.72 8.21
CA TYR A 38 5.35 -6.14 7.43
C TYR A 38 6.16 -4.97 6.86
N VAL A 39 5.51 -3.90 6.37
CA VAL A 39 6.21 -2.68 5.91
C VAL A 39 7.02 -2.04 7.03
N ASN A 40 6.49 -2.03 8.26
CA ASN A 40 7.08 -1.30 9.38
C ASN A 40 7.85 -2.17 10.38
N GLY A 41 7.88 -3.49 10.17
CA GLY A 41 8.45 -4.43 11.14
C GLY A 41 7.72 -4.44 12.49
N GLN A 42 6.41 -4.19 12.51
CA GLN A 42 5.63 -4.08 13.75
C GLN A 42 5.20 -5.47 14.23
N GLY A 43 5.93 -6.01 15.21
CA GLY A 43 5.63 -7.32 15.80
C GLY A 43 5.98 -8.51 14.90
N VAL A 44 6.66 -8.26 13.78
CA VAL A 44 7.22 -9.21 12.81
C VAL A 44 8.43 -8.56 12.15
N PRO A 45 9.47 -9.29 11.68
CA PRO A 45 10.52 -8.71 10.86
C PRO A 45 9.95 -7.97 9.65
N GLN A 46 10.60 -6.87 9.25
CA GLN A 46 10.20 -6.14 8.06
C GLN A 46 10.38 -7.01 6.82
N ASP A 47 9.33 -7.08 5.98
CA ASP A 47 9.35 -7.82 4.73
C ASP A 47 8.45 -7.12 3.71
N TYR A 48 9.05 -6.45 2.74
CA TYR A 48 8.30 -5.71 1.73
C TYR A 48 7.60 -6.63 0.72
N GLU A 49 8.13 -7.83 0.44
CA GLU A 49 7.51 -8.75 -0.51
C GLU A 49 6.22 -9.34 0.07
N LEU A 50 6.26 -9.75 1.34
CA LEU A 50 5.07 -10.17 2.07
C LEU A 50 4.08 -9.02 2.21
N ALA A 51 4.53 -7.81 2.51
CA ALA A 51 3.65 -6.65 2.53
C ALA A 51 2.89 -6.45 1.22
N VAL A 52 3.57 -6.56 0.07
CA VAL A 52 2.91 -6.47 -1.24
C VAL A 52 1.88 -7.56 -1.43
N SER A 53 2.18 -8.80 -1.05
CA SER A 53 1.21 -9.90 -1.18
C SER A 53 -0.09 -9.62 -0.42
N TRP A 54 0.01 -9.13 0.80
CA TRP A 54 -1.15 -8.79 1.63
C TRP A 54 -1.90 -7.56 1.13
N TYR A 55 -1.19 -6.53 0.69
CA TYR A 55 -1.81 -5.37 0.06
C TYR A 55 -2.51 -5.72 -1.26
N ARG A 56 -1.98 -6.62 -2.08
CA ARG A 56 -2.67 -7.10 -3.30
C ARG A 56 -4.01 -7.74 -2.98
N MET A 57 -4.07 -8.58 -1.93
CA MET A 57 -5.33 -9.21 -1.51
C MET A 57 -6.35 -8.17 -1.04
N ALA A 58 -5.94 -7.26 -0.16
CA ALA A 58 -6.83 -6.20 0.35
C ALA A 58 -7.27 -5.21 -0.75
N ALA A 59 -6.36 -4.87 -1.67
CA ALA A 59 -6.63 -3.97 -2.80
C ALA A 59 -7.59 -4.60 -3.81
N ALA A 60 -7.44 -5.91 -4.08
CA ALA A 60 -8.37 -6.67 -4.91
C ALA A 60 -9.77 -6.79 -4.29
N ALA A 61 -9.86 -6.76 -2.96
CA ALA A 61 -11.13 -6.67 -2.23
C ALA A 61 -11.73 -5.25 -2.22
N GLY A 62 -11.10 -4.27 -2.89
CA GLY A 62 -11.61 -2.92 -3.06
C GLY A 62 -11.16 -1.91 -2.01
N LEU A 63 -10.36 -2.30 -1.02
CA LEU A 63 -9.97 -1.40 0.08
C LEU A 63 -9.04 -0.27 -0.42
N GLU A 64 -9.50 0.97 -0.35
CA GLU A 64 -8.84 2.14 -0.93
C GLU A 64 -7.48 2.43 -0.31
N GLN A 65 -7.31 2.23 1.01
CA GLN A 65 -6.01 2.40 1.67
C GLN A 65 -4.99 1.35 1.20
N ALA A 66 -5.45 0.14 0.87
CA ALA A 66 -4.58 -0.91 0.35
C ALA A 66 -4.21 -0.68 -1.11
N GLN A 67 -5.16 -0.23 -1.93
CA GLN A 67 -4.90 0.20 -3.30
C GLN A 67 -3.87 1.34 -3.33
N TYR A 68 -4.05 2.37 -2.49
CA TYR A 68 -3.08 3.44 -2.34
C TYR A 68 -1.70 2.93 -1.93
N ASN A 69 -1.61 2.13 -0.86
CA ASN A 69 -0.33 1.62 -0.38
C ASN A 69 0.36 0.72 -1.41
N LEU A 70 -0.38 -0.11 -2.14
CA LEU A 70 0.15 -0.92 -3.22
C LEU A 70 0.69 -0.03 -4.36
N GLY A 71 -0.01 1.06 -4.70
CA GLY A 71 0.47 2.07 -5.63
C GLY A 71 1.80 2.69 -5.19
N VAL A 72 1.94 3.03 -3.91
CA VAL A 72 3.20 3.53 -3.33
C VAL A 72 4.34 2.52 -3.48
N MET A 73 4.07 1.23 -3.20
CA MET A 73 5.07 0.17 -3.27
C MET A 73 5.58 -0.01 -4.70
N TYR A 74 4.69 0.01 -5.71
CA TYR A 74 5.08 -0.01 -7.12
C TYR A 74 5.83 1.25 -7.56
N GLN A 75 5.39 2.43 -7.12
CA GLN A 75 6.06 3.69 -7.46
C GLN A 75 7.51 3.73 -6.93
N LYS A 76 7.73 3.16 -5.74
CA LYS A 76 9.05 3.16 -5.08
C LYS A 76 9.89 1.91 -5.38
N GLY A 77 9.30 0.86 -5.95
CA GLY A 77 9.97 -0.43 -6.12
C GLY A 77 10.28 -1.12 -4.80
N GLN A 78 9.39 -1.02 -3.81
CA GLN A 78 9.57 -1.65 -2.50
C GLN A 78 8.88 -3.01 -2.50
N GLY A 79 9.64 -4.10 -2.35
CA GLY A 79 9.10 -5.48 -2.38
C GLY A 79 8.56 -5.93 -3.74
N VAL A 80 8.67 -5.08 -4.75
CA VAL A 80 8.34 -5.33 -6.16
C VAL A 80 9.26 -4.50 -7.05
N ALA A 81 9.41 -4.88 -8.31
CA ALA A 81 10.05 -4.00 -9.29
C ALA A 81 9.27 -2.68 -9.39
N GLN A 82 10.01 -1.58 -9.54
CA GLN A 82 9.40 -0.27 -9.76
C GLN A 82 8.59 -0.28 -11.06
N ASP A 83 7.32 0.11 -10.96
CA ASP A 83 6.40 0.18 -12.09
C ASP A 83 5.42 1.33 -11.91
N HIS A 84 5.65 2.42 -12.64
CA HIS A 84 4.79 3.60 -12.57
C HIS A 84 3.42 3.37 -13.20
N ALA A 85 3.28 2.43 -14.14
CA ALA A 85 1.98 2.11 -14.75
C ALA A 85 1.10 1.33 -13.75
N GLN A 86 1.68 0.39 -13.01
CA GLN A 86 0.99 -0.26 -11.89
C GLN A 86 0.65 0.74 -10.78
N ALA A 87 1.57 1.64 -10.43
CA ALA A 87 1.27 2.70 -9.47
C ALA A 87 0.09 3.57 -9.91
N LEU A 88 0.08 3.99 -11.17
CA LEU A 88 -1.01 4.77 -11.77
C LEU A 88 -2.34 4.03 -11.72
N TYR A 89 -2.35 2.73 -12.04
CA TYR A 89 -3.55 1.90 -11.95
C TYR A 89 -4.12 1.86 -10.53
N TRP A 90 -3.30 1.49 -9.54
CA TRP A 90 -3.78 1.33 -8.16
C TRP A 90 -4.15 2.66 -7.50
N TYR A 91 -3.43 3.75 -7.79
CA TYR A 91 -3.87 5.08 -7.39
C TYR A 91 -5.18 5.47 -8.06
N GLY A 92 -5.39 5.13 -9.33
CA GLY A 92 -6.67 5.30 -10.03
C GLY A 92 -7.83 4.68 -9.27
N CYS A 93 -7.73 3.40 -8.92
CA CYS A 93 -8.76 2.70 -8.17
C CYS A 93 -9.09 3.37 -6.83
N ALA A 94 -8.08 3.80 -6.06
CA ALA A 94 -8.30 4.47 -4.78
C ALA A 94 -8.85 5.90 -4.97
N ALA A 95 -8.40 6.61 -6.01
CA ALA A 95 -8.80 7.98 -6.32
C ALA A 95 -10.27 8.07 -6.77
N GLU A 96 -10.73 7.09 -7.55
CA GLU A 96 -12.13 6.94 -7.97
C GLU A 96 -13.08 6.69 -6.78
N GLN A 97 -12.57 6.10 -5.70
CA GLN A 97 -13.29 5.94 -4.43
C GLN A 97 -13.25 7.18 -3.53
N GLY A 98 -12.61 8.26 -3.99
CA GLY A 98 -12.50 9.52 -3.24
C GLY A 98 -11.28 9.61 -2.33
N TYR A 99 -10.33 8.67 -2.35
CA TYR A 99 -9.20 8.72 -1.44
C TYR A 99 -8.22 9.84 -1.80
N ALA A 100 -8.28 10.97 -1.07
CA ALA A 100 -7.54 12.19 -1.38
C ALA A 100 -6.01 12.00 -1.56
N PRO A 101 -5.29 11.19 -0.75
CA PRO A 101 -3.87 10.93 -0.99
C PRO A 101 -3.60 10.24 -2.34
N ALA A 102 -4.48 9.35 -2.79
CA ALA A 102 -4.36 8.72 -4.10
C ALA A 102 -4.66 9.70 -5.24
N GLN A 103 -5.68 10.56 -5.09
CA GLN A 103 -5.98 11.61 -6.06
C GLN A 103 -4.78 12.54 -6.26
N TYR A 104 -4.15 12.98 -5.17
CA TYR A 104 -2.95 13.81 -5.23
C TYR A 104 -1.79 13.11 -5.95
N ASN A 105 -1.47 11.86 -5.59
CA ASN A 105 -0.39 11.11 -6.24
C ASN A 105 -0.68 10.81 -7.71
N LEU A 106 -1.94 10.54 -8.05
CA LEU A 106 -2.37 10.32 -9.43
C LEU A 106 -2.21 11.61 -10.25
N GLY A 107 -2.56 12.76 -9.69
CA GLY A 107 -2.30 14.06 -10.30
C GLY A 107 -0.83 14.29 -10.60
N TRP A 108 0.06 13.91 -9.67
CA TRP A 108 1.50 13.97 -9.87
C TRP A 108 2.02 13.05 -10.98
N LEU A 109 1.55 11.81 -11.06
CA LEU A 109 1.97 10.89 -12.11
C LEU A 109 1.57 11.41 -13.50
N TYR A 110 0.36 11.95 -13.65
CA TYR A 110 -0.07 12.61 -14.88
C TYR A 110 0.74 13.88 -15.18
N ALA A 111 1.06 14.70 -14.19
CA ALA A 111 1.86 15.92 -14.39
C ALA A 111 3.29 15.60 -14.86
N LYS A 112 3.87 14.49 -14.39
CA LYS A 112 5.23 14.05 -14.72
C LYS A 112 5.32 13.13 -15.92
N GLY A 113 4.19 12.61 -16.41
CA GLY A 113 4.18 11.58 -17.45
C GLY A 113 4.85 10.28 -16.99
N GLN A 114 4.61 9.88 -15.74
CA GLN A 114 5.14 8.64 -15.18
C GLN A 114 4.09 7.53 -15.25
N GLY A 115 4.40 6.44 -15.96
CA GLY A 115 3.46 5.34 -16.21
C GLY A 115 2.42 5.62 -17.30
N THR A 116 2.43 6.84 -17.84
CA THR A 116 1.54 7.33 -18.92
C THR A 116 2.16 8.59 -19.53
N PRO A 117 1.83 9.00 -20.77
CA PRO A 117 2.20 10.33 -21.26
C PRO A 117 1.68 11.44 -20.33
N ALA A 118 2.44 12.53 -20.23
CA ALA A 118 2.03 13.65 -19.38
C ALA A 118 0.69 14.25 -19.85
N ASP A 119 -0.19 14.55 -18.89
CA ASP A 119 -1.51 15.12 -19.14
C ASP A 119 -1.86 16.13 -18.04
N VAL A 120 -1.70 17.41 -18.37
CA VAL A 120 -1.93 18.52 -17.43
C VAL A 120 -3.41 18.65 -17.07
N HIS A 121 -4.33 18.31 -17.98
CA HIS A 121 -5.77 18.40 -17.70
C HIS A 121 -6.19 17.35 -16.67
N LYS A 122 -5.73 16.09 -16.83
CA LYS A 122 -5.95 15.04 -15.83
C LYS A 122 -5.25 15.34 -14.51
N ALA A 123 -4.04 15.89 -14.55
CA ALA A 123 -3.34 16.30 -13.34
C ALA A 123 -4.13 17.34 -12.53
N LEU A 124 -4.57 18.42 -13.19
CA LEU A 124 -5.36 19.48 -12.55
C LEU A 124 -6.70 18.96 -12.03
N HIS A 125 -7.36 18.06 -12.77
CA HIS A 125 -8.60 17.43 -12.32
C HIS A 125 -8.42 16.71 -10.98
N TRP A 126 -7.43 15.83 -10.88
CA TRP A 126 -7.18 15.08 -9.64
C TRP A 126 -6.67 15.94 -8.50
N PHE A 127 -5.81 16.94 -8.77
CA PHE A 127 -5.39 17.88 -7.74
C PHE A 127 -6.56 18.68 -7.17
N ARG A 128 -7.51 19.11 -8.01
CA ARG A 128 -8.70 19.82 -7.55
C ARG A 128 -9.56 18.93 -6.64
N GLN A 129 -9.80 17.68 -7.03
CA GLN A 129 -10.57 16.72 -6.22
C GLN A 129 -9.92 16.47 -4.85
N ALA A 130 -8.58 16.38 -4.80
CA ALA A 130 -7.86 16.24 -3.53
C ALA A 130 -7.96 17.48 -2.65
N ALA A 131 -7.89 18.68 -3.24
CA ALA A 131 -7.95 19.95 -2.51
C ALA A 131 -9.35 20.22 -1.92
N GLU A 132 -10.41 19.92 -2.66
CA GLU A 132 -11.81 20.11 -2.22
C GLU A 132 -12.11 19.34 -0.92
N GLN A 133 -11.44 18.21 -0.67
CA GLN A 133 -11.58 17.44 0.57
C GLN A 133 -10.74 17.98 1.74
N GLY A 134 -9.68 18.75 1.45
CA GLY A 134 -8.87 19.42 2.46
C GLY A 134 -9.47 20.74 2.96
N ASP A 135 -10.26 21.39 2.10
CA ASP A 135 -10.90 22.68 2.38
C ASP A 135 -12.20 22.57 3.21
N THR A 136 -12.72 21.36 3.45
CA THR A 136 -13.92 21.13 4.29
C THR A 136 -13.66 21.16 5.81
N GLY A 137 -12.59 21.84 6.24
CA GLY A 137 -12.17 21.97 7.64
C GLY A 137 -12.66 23.23 8.33
#